data_AF-A0A2K8SLR0-F1
#
_entry.id   AF-A0A2K8SLR0-F1
#
_cell.length_a   1.000
_cell.length_b   1.000
_cell.length_c   1.000
_cell.angle_alpha   90.00
_cell.angle_beta   90.00
_cell.angle_gamma   90.00
#
_symmetry.space_group_name_H-M   'P 1'
#
loop_
_entity.id
_entity.type
_entity.pdbx_description
1 polymer ?
#
loop_
_entity_poly.entity_id
_entity_poly.type
_entity_poly.pdbx_seq_one_letter_code
_entity_poly.pdbx_strand_id
1 'polypeptide(L)' 'MNNLISGSPLLIFWDGATYHRSQDVRAFLDSMNQGLSTEEWKIHCVRFAPNCPEQNPRLGYLVASQNLG' A
#
# COMPACT_ATOMS: atom_id res chain seq x y z
N MET A 1 -13.61 -24.68 0.06
CA MET A 1 -12.40 -23.87 -0.18
C MET A 1 -12.48 -22.69 0.79
N ASN A 2 -11.51 -22.60 1.69
CA ASN A 2 -11.59 -21.75 2.89
C ASN A 2 -11.49 -20.28 2.52
N ASN A 3 -12.58 -19.53 2.71
CA ASN A 3 -12.59 -18.08 2.56
C ASN A 3 -12.49 -17.43 3.95
N LEU A 4 -11.27 -17.36 4.49
CA LEU A 4 -11.02 -16.83 5.84
C LEU A 4 -10.97 -15.29 5.90
N ILE A 5 -11.22 -14.59 4.79
CA ILE A 5 -11.11 -13.11 4.71
C ILE A 5 -12.41 -12.50 4.16
N SER A 6 -13.56 -13.02 4.62
CA SER A 6 -14.83 -12.35 4.35
C SER A 6 -15.02 -11.21 5.35
N GLY A 7 -14.55 -10.01 5.02
CA GLY A 7 -15.07 -8.76 5.60
C GLY A 7 -14.09 -7.75 6.19
N SER A 8 -12.77 -7.99 6.21
CA SER A 8 -11.82 -7.03 6.78
C SER A 8 -11.32 -6.01 5.76
N PRO A 9 -11.23 -4.71 6.10
CA PRO A 9 -10.59 -3.70 5.27
C PRO A 9 -9.15 -4.07 4.92
N LEU A 10 -8.75 -3.79 3.68
CA LEU A 10 -7.38 -3.99 3.21
C LEU A 10 -6.56 -2.73 3.47
N LEU A 11 -5.46 -2.86 4.20
CA LEU A 11 -4.49 -1.80 4.43
C LEU A 11 -3.24 -2.01 3.55
N ILE A 12 -2.93 -1.05 2.68
CA ILE A 12 -1.78 -1.09 1.77
C ILE A 12 -0.75 -0.06 2.22
N PHE A 13 0.47 -0.51 2.50
CA PHE A 13 1.62 0.35 2.75
C PHE A 13 2.50 0.47 1.51
N TRP A 14 2.93 1.68 1.17
CA TRP A 14 3.73 1.94 -0.04
C TRP A 14 4.61 3.20 0.06
N ASP A 15 5.62 3.27 -0.80
CA ASP A 15 6.58 4.38 -0.87
C ASP A 15 6.05 5.62 -1.63
N GLY A 16 4.88 5.52 -2.26
CA GLY A 16 4.30 6.61 -3.04
C GLY A 16 5.05 6.94 -4.34
N ALA A 17 5.79 6.00 -4.92
CA ALA A 17 6.36 6.12 -6.26
C ALA A 17 5.34 6.64 -7.28
N THR A 18 5.78 7.31 -8.35
CA THR A 18 4.89 7.98 -9.30
C THR A 18 3.89 7.03 -9.95
N TYR A 19 4.28 5.78 -10.23
CA TYR A 19 3.39 4.76 -10.78
C TYR A 19 2.32 4.27 -9.78
N HIS A 20 2.62 4.27 -8.47
CA HIS A 20 1.62 4.04 -7.42
C HIS A 20 0.54 5.14 -7.38
N ARG A 21 0.81 6.30 -8.00
CA ARG A 21 -0.10 7.46 -8.03
C ARG A 21 -0.63 7.77 -9.44
N SER A 22 -0.58 6.78 -10.34
CA SER A 22 -1.12 6.93 -11.68
C SER A 22 -2.63 7.23 -11.65
N GLN A 23 -3.17 7.72 -12.76
CA GLN A 23 -4.61 7.93 -12.89
C GLN A 23 -5.39 6.62 -12.72
N ASP A 24 -4.90 5.54 -13.33
CA ASP A 24 -5.57 4.23 -13.30
C ASP A 24 -5.65 3.67 -11.88
N VAL A 25 -4.57 3.79 -11.10
CA VAL A 25 -4.55 3.34 -9.70
C VAL A 25 -5.54 4.14 -8.86
N ARG A 26 -5.60 5.46 -9.04
CA ARG A 26 -6.57 6.31 -8.32
C ARG A 26 -8.01 5.95 -8.70
N ALA A 27 -8.30 5.82 -9.99
CA ALA A 27 -9.63 5.47 -10.48
C ALA A 27 -10.10 4.11 -9.93
N PHE A 28 -9.20 3.13 -9.84
CA PHE A 28 -9.50 1.85 -9.23
C PHE A 28 -9.81 1.98 -7.73
N LEU A 29 -8.95 2.64 -6.96
CA LEU A 29 -9.18 2.85 -5.51
C LEU A 29 -10.50 3.59 -5.24
N ASP A 30 -10.80 4.61 -6.05
CA ASP A 30 -12.05 5.36 -5.99
C ASP A 30 -13.26 4.45 -6.26
N SER A 31 -13.19 3.58 -7.26
CA SER A 31 -14.28 2.63 -7.57
C SER A 31 -14.51 1.62 -6.43
N MET A 32 -13.46 1.24 -5.71
CA MET A 32 -13.55 0.27 -4.62
C MET A 32 -14.20 0.87 -3.36
N ASN A 33 -13.94 2.15 -3.10
CA ASN A 33 -14.45 2.89 -1.95
C ASN A 33 -15.67 3.77 -2.25
N GLN A 34 -16.20 3.71 -3.48
CA GLN A 34 -17.28 4.58 -3.93
C GLN A 34 -18.51 4.51 -3.02
N GLY A 35 -18.97 5.67 -2.56
CA GLY A 35 -20.16 5.80 -1.73
C GLY A 35 -19.98 5.36 -0.27
N LEU A 36 -18.76 5.03 0.16
CA LEU A 36 -18.45 4.66 1.53
C LEU A 36 -17.86 5.85 2.29
N SER A 37 -18.21 5.97 3.58
CA SER A 37 -17.48 6.86 4.49
C SER A 37 -16.05 6.36 4.70
N THR A 38 -15.16 7.22 5.18
CA THR A 38 -13.73 6.85 5.34
C THR A 38 -13.57 5.68 6.30
N GLU A 39 -14.43 5.58 7.31
CA GLU A 39 -14.48 4.52 8.32
C GLU A 39 -14.93 3.17 7.74
N GLU A 40 -15.62 3.19 6.60
CA GLU A 40 -16.17 2.02 5.91
C GLU A 40 -15.36 1.63 4.66
N TRP A 41 -14.26 2.34 4.38
CA TRP A 41 -13.44 2.05 3.21
C TRP A 41 -12.95 0.60 3.19
N LYS A 42 -13.07 -0.01 2.02
CA LYS A 42 -12.60 -1.37 1.79
C LYS A 42 -11.09 -1.41 1.62
N ILE A 43 -10.51 -0.34 1.08
CA ILE A 43 -9.08 -0.21 0.86
C ILE A 43 -8.57 1.11 1.44
N HIS A 44 -7.54 1.03 2.29
CA HIS A 44 -6.82 2.17 2.81
C HIS A 44 -5.37 2.13 2.31
N CYS A 45 -4.87 3.26 1.81
CA CYS A 45 -3.48 3.40 1.38
C CYS A 45 -2.71 4.30 2.35
N VAL A 46 -1.67 3.76 3.00
CA VAL A 46 -0.81 4.48 3.94
C VAL A 46 0.57 4.64 3.31
N ARG A 47 1.03 5.89 3.22
CA ARG A 47 2.34 6.22 2.66
C ARG A 47 3.43 6.14 3.73
N PHE A 48 4.55 5.54 3.36
CA PHE A 48 5.79 5.72 4.11
C PHE A 48 6.24 7.18 4.06
N ALA A 49 7.05 7.56 5.04
CA ALA A 49 7.72 8.84 5.04
C ALA A 49 8.65 8.93 3.80
N PRO A 50 8.74 10.10 3.15
CA PRO A 50 9.63 10.28 2.02
C PRO A 50 11.09 10.04 2.44
N ASN A 51 11.87 9.39 1.57
CA ASN A 51 13.30 9.09 1.79
C ASN A 51 13.61 8.25 3.04
N CYS A 52 12.67 7.40 3.46
CA CYS A 52 12.77 6.54 4.65
C CYS A 52 12.78 5.04 4.23
N PRO A 53 13.84 4.55 3.55
CA PRO A 53 13.90 3.19 2.99
C PRO A 53 13.75 2.09 4.05
N GLU A 54 14.09 2.36 5.30
CA GLU A 54 13.91 1.48 6.46
C GLU A 54 12.44 1.12 6.72
N GLN A 55 11.49 1.98 6.32
CA GLN A 55 10.06 1.68 6.41
C GLN A 55 9.58 0.76 5.29
N ASN A 56 10.32 0.67 4.17
CA ASN A 56 9.99 -0.22 3.07
C ASN A 56 10.75 -1.55 3.24
N PRO A 57 10.09 -2.63 3.73
CA PRO A 57 10.77 -3.88 4.01
C PRO A 57 11.48 -4.47 2.78
N ARG A 58 10.98 -4.19 1.56
CA ARG A 58 11.61 -4.64 0.32
C ARG A 58 12.95 -3.93 0.05
N LEU A 59 13.07 -2.65 0.36
CA LEU A 59 14.34 -1.91 0.23
C LEU A 59 15.32 -2.30 1.34
N GLY A 60 14.82 -2.57 2.55
CA GLY A 60 15.65 -3.05 3.66
C GLY A 60 16.52 -4.26 3.29
N TYR A 61 15.97 -5.26 2.58
CA TYR A 61 16.74 -6.42 2.13
C TYR A 61 17.83 -6.06 1.10
N LEU A 62 17.55 -5.13 0.18
CA LEU A 62 18.54 -4.69 -0.82
C LEU A 62 19.67 -3.90 -0.16
N VAL A 63 19.35 -3.00 0.77
CA VAL A 63 20.35 -2.21 1.51
C VAL A 63 21.20 -3.10 2.42
N ALA A 64 20.60 -4.08 3.10
CA ALA A 64 21.35 -5.05 3.90
C ALA A 64 22.32 -5.88 3.03
N SER A 65 21.90 -6.30 1.83
CA SER A 65 22.74 -7.05 0.91
C SER A 65 23.93 -6.25 0.34
N GLN A 66 23.80 -4.93 0.23
CA GLN A 66 24.85 -4.04 -0.28
C GLN A 66 25.90 -3.68 0.79
N ASN A 67 25.56 -3.82 2.06
CA ASN A 67 26.44 -3.50 3.19
C ASN A 67 27.18 -4.72 3.77
N LEU A 68 26.98 -5.92 3.21
CA LEU A 68 27.68 -7.16 3.58
C LEU A 68 28.96 -7.39 2.75
N GLY A 69 29.56 -6.32 2.24
CA GLY A 69 30.86 -6.33 1.55
C GLY A 69 32.04 -6.32 2.51
#